data_AF-A0A925TE11-F1
#
_entry.id   AF-A0A925TE11-F1
#
_cell.length_a   1.000
_cell.length_b   1.000
_cell.length_c   1.000
_cell.angle_alpha   90.00
_cell.angle_beta   90.00
_cell.angle_gamma   90.00
#
_symmetry.space_group_name_H-M   'P 1'
#
loop_
_entity.id
_entity.type
_entity.pdbx_description
1 polymer ?
#
loop_
_entity_poly.entity_id
_entity_poly.type
_entity_poly.pdbx_seq_one_letter_code
_entity_poly.pdbx_strand_id
1 'polypeptide(L)'
;MKLPDIHYANSSGLRIAYQAMGQGAIDLVFVQGFLSHLEVHWEDPGLSHLFQRLSSFCRLIVFDKRGTGLSDRVPPDALPDLQTRMDDVRAVMDAAGSGRAVLLGASEGGPMSILFSVKYPERTRALILYGSYAHFHGAVTGPEGVDAFVRDAEQTWGTGASLKLFAPSRVGDSHFRNWWARFERVSVSPTAAIALARMNAAIDIRDQLKLVSTPTLVMHRKDDVRVTAASGQFLAREIAGAKHVELKGSDHPIWTGDVDHVADVIEEFLTGKHQWSSRNRSLAILLTVRNLEVERIKAQPADRFVPERVERLLALASDIIARFGGEAATGGGSRLTVRFDSVVRALHCAVELRDAGASLGFRLAVGLHAGEFELRHGNVFGPALAVAEVIGSACVPGEIAASPVVRELAAGSGFHFKPCSSLTVEDQNGPIQLFTVAAERHLEPEVPHHAAADLKVLSAREREVLKLVAEGMINAAIARKLGLSEHTVKRHVANILLKLDLPTRAAAAAVAGKGD
;
A
#
# COMPACT_ATOMS: atom_id res chain seq x y z
N MET A 1 2.39 -5.87 10.95
CA MET A 1 1.75 -7.19 11.21
C MET A 1 2.86 -8.18 11.52
N LYS A 2 2.68 -9.08 12.50
CA LYS A 2 3.64 -10.18 12.73
C LYS A 2 3.47 -11.18 11.60
N LEU A 3 4.55 -11.55 10.89
CA LEU A 3 4.51 -12.53 9.82
C LEU A 3 4.14 -13.92 10.37
N PRO A 4 3.43 -14.77 9.61
CA PRO A 4 3.18 -16.15 10.00
C PRO A 4 4.49 -16.95 10.13
N ASP A 5 4.53 -17.88 11.08
CA ASP A 5 5.70 -18.74 11.28
C ASP A 5 5.89 -19.69 10.08
N ILE A 6 7.15 -19.93 9.73
CA ILE A 6 7.53 -20.82 8.63
C ILE A 6 7.75 -22.22 9.19
N HIS A 7 7.11 -23.19 8.54
CA HIS A 7 7.20 -24.60 8.87
C HIS A 7 7.71 -25.39 7.67
N TYR A 8 8.12 -26.64 7.89
CA TYR A 8 8.64 -27.51 6.85
C TYR A 8 7.94 -28.85 6.85
N ALA A 9 7.39 -29.25 5.71
CA ALA A 9 6.87 -30.58 5.46
C ALA A 9 7.97 -31.49 4.89
N ASN A 10 7.92 -32.78 5.21
CA ASN A 10 8.79 -33.78 4.61
C ASN A 10 8.09 -34.40 3.39
N SER A 11 8.63 -34.15 2.20
CA SER A 11 8.17 -34.73 0.94
C SER A 11 9.28 -35.61 0.35
N SER A 12 9.22 -36.91 0.63
CA SER A 12 10.19 -37.91 0.15
C SER A 12 11.65 -37.54 0.43
N GLY A 13 11.93 -37.03 1.63
CA GLY A 13 13.27 -36.63 2.05
C GLY A 13 13.60 -35.16 1.86
N LEU A 14 12.84 -34.42 1.04
CA LEU A 14 12.98 -32.98 0.87
C LEU A 14 12.13 -32.19 1.88
N ARG A 15 12.58 -30.99 2.21
CA ARG A 15 11.88 -30.02 3.06
C ARG A 15 11.14 -29.02 2.18
N ILE A 16 9.81 -29.00 2.33
CA ILE A 16 8.92 -28.07 1.66
C ILE A 16 8.47 -27.02 2.67
N ALA A 17 8.93 -25.79 2.50
CA ALA A 17 8.59 -24.67 3.36
C ALA A 17 7.13 -24.26 3.13
N TYR A 18 6.38 -24.05 4.21
CA TYR A 18 5.00 -23.58 4.17
C TYR A 18 4.65 -22.64 5.32
N GLN A 19 3.60 -21.87 5.14
CA GLN A 19 2.95 -21.05 6.17
C GLN A 19 1.45 -21.37 6.18
N ALA A 20 0.84 -21.26 7.36
CA ALA A 20 -0.60 -21.31 7.52
C ALA A 20 -1.09 -20.05 8.24
N MET A 21 -2.21 -19.49 7.80
CA MET A 21 -2.78 -18.26 8.35
C MET A 21 -4.31 -18.27 8.24
N GLY A 22 -4.97 -17.53 9.13
CA GLY A 22 -6.43 -17.57 9.26
C GLY A 22 -6.92 -18.75 10.12
N GLN A 23 -8.19 -18.68 10.52
CA GLN A 23 -8.85 -19.65 11.40
C GLN A 23 -10.18 -20.15 10.83
N GLY A 24 -10.42 -19.94 9.52
CA GLY A 24 -11.66 -20.35 8.87
C GLY A 24 -11.82 -21.87 8.82
N ALA A 25 -13.07 -22.35 8.78
CA ALA A 25 -13.40 -23.78 8.76
C ALA A 25 -13.11 -24.48 7.41
N ILE A 26 -12.73 -23.71 6.39
CA ILE A 26 -12.33 -24.22 5.07
C ILE A 26 -10.82 -24.09 4.99
N ASP A 27 -10.12 -25.20 4.77
CA ASP A 27 -8.71 -25.16 4.39
C ASP A 27 -8.61 -24.83 2.90
N LEU A 28 -7.78 -23.84 2.56
CA LEU A 28 -7.43 -23.49 1.19
C LEU A 28 -5.93 -23.59 1.02
N VAL A 29 -5.48 -24.52 0.18
CA VAL A 29 -4.07 -24.65 -0.19
C VAL A 29 -3.85 -23.87 -1.48
N PHE A 30 -3.02 -22.84 -1.42
CA PHE A 30 -2.66 -22.05 -2.58
C PHE A 30 -1.38 -22.61 -3.22
N VAL A 31 -1.56 -23.33 -4.32
CA VAL A 31 -0.50 -23.85 -5.18
C VAL A 31 -0.11 -22.75 -6.19
N GLN A 32 0.96 -22.05 -5.86
CA GLN A 32 1.40 -20.84 -6.59
C GLN A 32 1.98 -21.16 -7.98
N GLY A 33 2.18 -20.10 -8.77
CA GLY A 33 2.76 -20.14 -10.11
C GLY A 33 4.28 -20.17 -10.12
N PHE A 34 4.90 -19.85 -11.25
CA PHE A 34 6.34 -20.07 -11.56
C PHE A 34 7.35 -19.80 -10.43
N LEU A 35 7.15 -18.73 -9.66
CA LEU A 35 8.01 -18.35 -8.53
C LEU A 35 7.20 -18.29 -7.24
N SER A 36 7.85 -18.65 -6.13
CA SER A 36 7.33 -18.50 -4.77
C SER A 36 8.47 -18.27 -3.79
N HIS A 37 8.27 -17.35 -2.84
CA HIS A 37 9.11 -17.15 -1.67
C HIS A 37 8.30 -16.59 -0.50
N LEU A 38 8.09 -17.42 0.54
CA LEU A 38 7.16 -17.14 1.65
C LEU A 38 7.40 -15.80 2.38
N GLU A 39 8.64 -15.39 2.61
CA GLU A 39 8.91 -14.09 3.26
C GLU A 39 8.69 -12.89 2.34
N VAL A 40 9.09 -13.00 1.08
CA VAL A 40 9.13 -11.86 0.14
C VAL A 40 7.72 -11.54 -0.37
N HIS A 41 6.80 -12.51 -0.35
CA HIS A 41 5.40 -12.28 -0.69
C HIS A 41 4.75 -11.15 0.11
N TRP A 42 5.11 -11.00 1.38
CA TRP A 42 4.52 -10.01 2.28
C TRP A 42 4.97 -8.57 2.00
N GLU A 43 6.02 -8.41 1.21
CA GLU A 43 6.54 -7.09 0.83
C GLU A 43 5.76 -6.48 -0.34
N ASP A 44 5.10 -7.29 -1.18
CA ASP A 44 4.21 -6.78 -2.22
C ASP A 44 2.81 -6.50 -1.64
N PRO A 45 2.28 -5.26 -1.76
CA PRO A 45 0.97 -4.92 -1.24
C PRO A 45 -0.16 -5.74 -1.85
N GLY A 46 -0.08 -6.10 -3.14
CA GLY A 46 -1.12 -6.86 -3.81
C GLY A 46 -1.22 -8.30 -3.29
N LEU A 47 -0.08 -8.97 -3.13
CA LEU A 47 -0.01 -10.35 -2.66
C LEU A 47 -0.33 -10.45 -1.16
N SER A 48 0.22 -9.54 -0.35
CA SER A 48 -0.13 -9.41 1.06
C SER A 48 -1.63 -9.17 1.26
N HIS A 49 -2.23 -8.30 0.44
CA HIS A 49 -3.68 -8.05 0.46
C HIS A 49 -4.49 -9.28 0.07
N LEU A 50 -4.10 -10.01 -0.98
CA LEU A 50 -4.76 -11.26 -1.37
C LEU A 50 -4.74 -12.28 -0.22
N PHE A 51 -3.59 -12.46 0.45
CA PHE A 51 -3.48 -13.39 1.58
C PHE A 51 -4.38 -12.98 2.74
N GLN A 52 -4.44 -11.68 3.06
CA GLN A 52 -5.33 -11.16 4.10
C GLN A 52 -6.80 -11.37 3.74
N ARG A 53 -7.19 -11.10 2.49
CA ARG A 53 -8.55 -11.32 1.99
C ARG A 53 -8.95 -12.78 2.10
N LEU A 54 -8.16 -13.70 1.55
CA LEU A 54 -8.46 -15.14 1.58
C LEU A 54 -8.52 -15.67 3.03
N SER A 55 -7.52 -15.36 3.85
CA SER A 55 -7.44 -15.83 5.24
C SER A 55 -8.50 -15.25 6.18
N SER A 56 -9.28 -14.27 5.72
CA SER A 56 -10.43 -13.73 6.48
C SER A 56 -11.63 -14.69 6.52
N PHE A 57 -11.74 -15.62 5.57
CA PHE A 57 -12.84 -16.60 5.49
C PHE A 57 -12.38 -18.06 5.37
N CYS A 58 -11.09 -18.31 5.16
CA CYS A 58 -10.50 -19.66 5.16
C CYS A 58 -9.26 -19.74 6.05
N ARG A 59 -8.79 -20.96 6.34
CA ARG A 59 -7.41 -21.20 6.77
C ARG A 59 -6.58 -21.38 5.51
N LEU A 60 -5.81 -20.35 5.18
CA LEU A 60 -4.94 -20.29 4.00
C LEU A 60 -3.62 -20.99 4.31
N ILE A 61 -3.27 -21.98 3.48
CA ILE A 61 -1.99 -22.70 3.51
C ILE A 61 -1.25 -22.36 2.22
N VAL A 62 -0.09 -21.74 2.34
CA VAL A 62 0.78 -21.36 1.21
C VAL A 62 2.12 -22.04 1.39
N PHE A 63 2.77 -22.42 0.30
CA PHE A 63 4.07 -23.08 0.35
C PHE A 63 4.95 -22.64 -0.80
N ASP A 64 6.26 -22.71 -0.57
CA ASP A 64 7.25 -22.61 -1.63
C ASP A 64 7.39 -24.00 -2.26
N LYS A 65 7.17 -24.13 -3.56
CA LYS A 65 7.31 -25.43 -4.22
C LYS A 65 8.76 -25.90 -4.17
N ARG A 66 8.96 -27.22 -4.25
CA ARG A 66 10.32 -27.78 -4.40
C ARG A 66 11.10 -27.03 -5.47
N GLY A 67 12.36 -26.71 -5.18
CA GLY A 67 13.22 -25.93 -6.08
C GLY A 67 13.10 -24.41 -5.93
N THR A 68 12.09 -23.88 -5.23
CA THR A 68 11.82 -22.44 -5.11
C THR A 68 11.86 -21.96 -3.66
N GLY A 69 12.14 -20.66 -3.49
CA GLY A 69 12.02 -19.96 -2.22
C GLY A 69 12.86 -20.62 -1.12
N LEU A 70 12.19 -20.90 0.00
CA LEU A 70 12.78 -21.51 1.19
C LEU A 70 12.73 -23.04 1.20
N SER A 71 12.15 -23.68 0.18
CA SER A 71 12.14 -25.13 0.02
C SER A 71 13.47 -25.65 -0.53
N ASP A 72 13.73 -26.93 -0.27
CA ASP A 72 14.94 -27.59 -0.78
C ASP A 72 15.04 -27.49 -2.30
N ARG A 73 16.28 -27.34 -2.78
CA ARG A 73 16.60 -27.23 -4.21
C ARG A 73 16.53 -28.60 -4.89
N VAL A 74 16.25 -28.57 -6.19
CA VAL A 74 16.20 -29.76 -7.04
C VAL A 74 17.47 -29.82 -7.89
N PRO A 75 18.12 -31.00 -8.02
CA PRO A 75 19.26 -31.16 -8.92
C PRO A 75 18.85 -30.91 -10.39
N PRO A 76 19.60 -30.08 -11.16
CA PRO A 76 19.25 -29.77 -12.54
C PRO A 76 19.21 -30.97 -13.50
N ASP A 77 19.89 -32.05 -13.13
CA ASP A 77 20.02 -33.32 -13.87
C ASP A 77 18.98 -34.38 -13.45
N ALA A 78 18.23 -34.14 -12.38
CA ALA A 78 17.20 -35.04 -11.86
C ALA A 78 15.89 -34.28 -11.61
N LEU A 79 15.29 -33.78 -12.70
CA LEU A 79 14.06 -33.00 -12.63
C LEU A 79 12.86 -33.90 -12.28
N PRO A 80 12.11 -33.60 -11.20
CA PRO A 80 10.93 -34.35 -10.82
C PRO A 80 9.81 -34.14 -11.82
N ASP A 81 9.06 -35.20 -12.07
CA ASP A 81 7.84 -35.12 -12.86
C ASP A 81 6.71 -34.39 -12.11
N LEU A 82 5.61 -34.11 -12.82
CA LEU A 82 4.48 -33.38 -12.26
C LEU A 82 3.82 -34.16 -11.09
N GLN A 83 3.81 -35.49 -11.12
CA GLN A 83 3.26 -36.31 -10.04
C GLN A 83 4.07 -36.17 -8.75
N THR A 84 5.39 -36.24 -8.86
CA THR A 84 6.32 -36.05 -7.74
C THR A 84 6.15 -34.65 -7.14
N ARG A 85 6.01 -33.62 -7.99
CA ARG A 85 5.72 -32.26 -7.52
C ARG A 85 4.35 -32.15 -6.85
N MET A 86 3.33 -32.83 -7.38
CA MET A 86 1.99 -32.90 -6.78
C MET A 86 2.00 -33.52 -5.38
N ASP A 87 2.89 -34.48 -5.10
CA ASP A 87 3.01 -35.08 -3.77
C ASP A 87 3.51 -34.08 -2.70
N ASP A 88 4.11 -32.94 -3.09
CA ASP A 88 4.40 -31.85 -2.15
C ASP A 88 3.14 -31.25 -1.56
N VAL A 89 2.08 -31.11 -2.36
CA VAL A 89 0.78 -30.60 -1.89
C VAL A 89 0.26 -31.52 -0.78
N ARG A 90 0.37 -32.84 -1.00
CA ARG A 90 -0.05 -33.86 -0.01
C ARG A 90 0.80 -33.75 1.26
N ALA A 91 2.12 -33.68 1.13
CA ALA A 91 3.03 -33.57 2.26
C ALA A 91 2.78 -32.31 3.10
N VAL A 92 2.55 -31.16 2.45
CA VAL A 92 2.21 -29.90 3.12
C VAL A 92 0.85 -30.00 3.81
N MET A 93 -0.16 -30.57 3.15
CA MET A 93 -1.47 -30.80 3.76
C MET A 93 -1.36 -31.69 5.00
N ASP A 94 -0.64 -32.82 4.92
CA ASP A 94 -0.45 -33.73 6.04
C ASP A 94 0.28 -33.04 7.21
N ALA A 95 1.35 -32.28 6.92
CA ALA A 95 2.10 -31.54 7.93
C ALA A 95 1.30 -30.40 8.60
N ALA A 96 0.40 -29.74 7.86
CA ALA A 96 -0.48 -28.70 8.37
C ALA A 96 -1.74 -29.25 9.07
N GLY A 97 -1.92 -30.58 9.11
CA GLY A 97 -3.11 -31.24 9.66
C GLY A 97 -4.37 -31.01 8.82
N SER A 98 -4.23 -30.83 7.50
CA SER A 98 -5.33 -30.64 6.55
C SER A 98 -5.76 -31.97 5.94
N GLY A 99 -6.86 -32.52 6.47
CA GLY A 99 -7.46 -33.76 5.97
C GLY A 99 -8.18 -33.58 4.63
N ARG A 100 -8.76 -32.40 4.37
CA ARG A 100 -9.47 -32.11 3.12
C ARG A 100 -9.46 -30.60 2.85
N ALA A 101 -9.03 -30.19 1.66
CA ALA A 101 -8.85 -28.77 1.34
C ALA A 101 -9.43 -28.39 -0.03
N VAL A 102 -9.69 -27.11 -0.20
CA VAL A 102 -9.81 -26.48 -1.53
C VAL A 102 -8.41 -26.27 -2.08
N LEU A 103 -8.17 -26.63 -3.34
CA LEU A 103 -6.92 -26.31 -4.01
C LEU A 103 -7.11 -25.10 -4.92
N LEU A 104 -6.38 -24.02 -4.65
CA LEU A 104 -6.25 -22.88 -5.54
C LEU A 104 -4.95 -23.06 -6.34
N GLY A 105 -5.06 -23.48 -7.60
CA GLY A 105 -3.93 -23.64 -8.51
C GLY A 105 -3.81 -22.44 -9.44
N ALA A 106 -2.78 -21.62 -9.28
CA ALA A 106 -2.49 -20.51 -10.19
C ALA A 106 -1.38 -20.86 -11.17
N SER A 107 -1.55 -20.52 -12.45
CA SER A 107 -0.56 -20.79 -13.50
C SER A 107 -0.22 -22.29 -13.55
N GLU A 108 1.06 -22.66 -13.48
CA GLU A 108 1.56 -24.05 -13.37
C GLU A 108 1.03 -24.81 -12.15
N GLY A 109 0.56 -24.11 -11.10
CA GLY A 109 -0.04 -24.76 -9.93
C GLY A 109 -1.38 -25.41 -10.25
N GLY A 110 -2.06 -25.02 -11.33
CA GLY A 110 -3.32 -25.64 -11.74
C GLY A 110 -3.17 -27.06 -12.28
N PRO A 111 -2.26 -27.38 -13.22
CA PRO A 111 -2.04 -28.77 -13.62
C PRO A 111 -1.74 -29.70 -12.44
N MET A 112 -0.94 -29.22 -11.49
CA MET A 112 -0.64 -29.95 -10.25
C MET A 112 -1.89 -30.16 -9.39
N SER A 113 -2.73 -29.14 -9.26
CA SER A 113 -3.98 -29.21 -8.48
C SER A 113 -5.05 -30.09 -9.15
N ILE A 114 -5.09 -30.12 -10.49
CA ILE A 114 -5.95 -31.04 -11.27
C ILE A 114 -5.51 -32.48 -11.03
N LEU A 115 -4.22 -32.80 -11.16
CA LEU A 115 -3.74 -34.16 -10.88
C LEU A 115 -4.04 -34.58 -9.45
N PHE A 116 -3.87 -33.67 -8.49
CA PHE A 116 -4.18 -33.94 -7.10
C PHE A 116 -5.67 -34.26 -6.92
N SER A 117 -6.58 -33.48 -7.51
CA SER A 117 -8.02 -33.68 -7.34
C SER A 117 -8.52 -34.98 -7.97
N VAL A 118 -7.88 -35.42 -9.06
CA VAL A 118 -8.15 -36.72 -9.70
C VAL A 118 -7.61 -37.87 -8.85
N LYS A 119 -6.39 -37.74 -8.31
CA LYS A 119 -5.73 -38.81 -7.54
C LYS A 119 -6.30 -38.96 -6.12
N TYR A 120 -6.72 -37.86 -5.50
CA TYR A 120 -7.19 -37.80 -4.11
C TYR A 120 -8.52 -37.03 -3.97
N PRO A 121 -9.60 -37.46 -4.66
CA PRO A 121 -10.89 -36.73 -4.64
C PRO A 121 -11.49 -36.61 -3.23
N GLU A 122 -11.19 -37.54 -2.32
CA GLU A 122 -11.60 -37.51 -0.91
C GLU A 122 -10.86 -36.44 -0.10
N ARG A 123 -9.63 -36.09 -0.52
CA ARG A 123 -8.80 -35.03 0.08
C ARG A 123 -9.07 -33.68 -0.56
N THR A 124 -9.83 -33.62 -1.66
CA THR A 124 -10.18 -32.37 -2.35
C THR A 124 -11.63 -31.98 -2.10
N ARG A 125 -11.85 -30.78 -1.55
CA ARG A 125 -13.18 -30.21 -1.35
C ARG A 125 -13.71 -29.55 -2.61
N ALA A 126 -12.88 -28.76 -3.27
CA ALA A 126 -13.15 -28.06 -4.53
C ALA A 126 -11.83 -27.66 -5.19
N LEU A 127 -11.89 -27.33 -6.46
CA LEU A 127 -10.75 -26.87 -7.26
C LEU A 127 -11.00 -25.45 -7.75
N ILE A 128 -10.01 -24.57 -7.60
CA ILE A 128 -10.02 -23.22 -8.16
C ILE A 128 -8.79 -23.09 -9.05
N LEU A 129 -8.99 -22.77 -10.32
CA LEU A 129 -7.94 -22.62 -11.32
C LEU A 129 -7.86 -21.17 -11.75
N TYR A 130 -6.69 -20.54 -11.57
CA TYR A 130 -6.48 -19.16 -11.95
C TYR A 130 -5.40 -19.04 -13.03
N GLY A 131 -5.73 -18.46 -14.19
CA GLY A 131 -4.76 -18.22 -15.28
C GLY A 131 -3.99 -19.50 -15.65
N SER A 132 -4.68 -20.64 -15.68
CA SER A 132 -4.03 -21.95 -15.72
C SER A 132 -4.19 -22.66 -17.07
N TYR A 133 -3.60 -23.83 -17.20
CA TYR A 133 -3.54 -24.61 -18.42
C TYR A 133 -3.46 -26.11 -18.16
N ALA A 134 -3.85 -26.90 -19.17
CA ALA A 134 -3.69 -28.35 -19.17
C ALA A 134 -2.49 -28.81 -20.03
N HIS A 135 -2.05 -27.98 -20.97
CA HIS A 135 -0.93 -28.29 -21.87
C HIS A 135 -0.09 -27.04 -22.08
N PHE A 136 1.17 -27.08 -21.64
CA PHE A 136 2.04 -25.91 -21.63
C PHE A 136 2.26 -25.34 -23.03
N HIS A 137 2.62 -26.19 -24.00
CA HIS A 137 2.93 -25.73 -25.35
C HIS A 137 1.72 -25.20 -26.13
N GLY A 138 0.51 -25.56 -25.71
CA GLY A 138 -0.73 -25.02 -26.29
C GLY A 138 -1.18 -23.69 -25.67
N ALA A 139 -0.71 -23.35 -24.46
CA ALA A 139 -1.28 -22.26 -23.67
C ALA A 139 -0.28 -21.16 -23.29
N VAL A 140 1.00 -21.49 -23.14
CA VAL A 140 2.04 -20.59 -22.64
C VAL A 140 3.00 -20.20 -23.76
N THR A 141 3.73 -21.17 -24.30
CA THR A 141 4.65 -20.95 -25.43
C THR A 141 5.13 -22.28 -26.03
N GLY A 142 5.49 -22.28 -27.31
CA GLY A 142 6.08 -23.44 -28.00
C GLY A 142 7.53 -23.70 -27.61
N PRO A 143 8.17 -24.76 -28.15
CA PRO A 143 9.56 -25.11 -27.86
C PRO A 143 10.54 -23.95 -28.09
N GLU A 144 10.39 -23.20 -29.18
CA GLU A 144 11.25 -22.04 -29.47
C GLU A 144 11.18 -20.95 -28.41
N GLY A 145 10.01 -20.76 -27.78
CA GLY A 145 9.82 -19.80 -26.71
C GLY A 145 10.41 -20.28 -25.38
N VAL A 146 10.49 -21.60 -25.16
CA VAL A 146 11.26 -22.17 -24.05
C VAL A 146 12.75 -21.90 -24.27
N ASP A 147 13.27 -22.15 -25.47
CA ASP A 147 14.67 -21.86 -25.80
C ASP A 147 15.00 -20.37 -25.68
N ALA A 148 14.08 -19.49 -26.07
CA ALA A 148 14.21 -18.06 -25.86
C ALA A 148 14.26 -17.70 -24.36
N PHE A 149 13.38 -18.28 -23.56
CA PHE A 149 13.41 -18.09 -22.10
C PHE A 149 14.72 -18.57 -21.49
N VAL A 150 15.28 -19.70 -21.95
CA VAL A 150 16.58 -20.21 -21.47
C VAL A 150 17.68 -19.19 -21.73
N ARG A 151 17.79 -18.68 -22.97
CA ARG A 151 18.77 -17.64 -23.31
C ARG A 151 18.59 -16.37 -22.48
N ASP A 152 17.35 -15.92 -22.31
CA ASP A 152 17.03 -14.72 -21.53
C ASP A 152 17.38 -14.91 -20.04
N ALA A 153 17.13 -16.11 -19.49
CA ALA A 153 17.46 -16.43 -18.10
C ALA A 153 18.98 -16.44 -17.86
N GLU A 154 19.78 -16.92 -18.82
CA GLU A 154 21.25 -16.89 -18.73
C GLU A 154 21.81 -15.46 -18.72
N GLN A 155 21.14 -14.51 -19.37
CA GLN A 155 21.65 -13.16 -19.57
C GLN A 155 21.05 -12.11 -18.63
N THR A 156 19.77 -12.24 -18.30
CA THR A 156 18.98 -11.16 -17.69
C THR A 156 18.19 -11.58 -16.45
N TRP A 157 18.28 -12.85 -16.02
CA TRP A 157 17.58 -13.30 -14.82
C TRP A 157 17.99 -12.49 -13.58
N GLY A 158 17.00 -12.07 -12.80
CA GLY A 158 17.25 -11.27 -11.61
C GLY A 158 17.40 -9.78 -11.89
N THR A 159 17.23 -9.30 -13.13
CA THR A 159 17.22 -7.86 -13.45
C THR A 159 15.80 -7.28 -13.49
N GLY A 160 14.78 -8.13 -13.35
CA GLY A 160 13.38 -7.77 -13.52
C GLY A 160 12.93 -7.65 -14.98
N ALA A 161 13.79 -8.01 -15.96
CA ALA A 161 13.44 -7.98 -17.38
C ALA A 161 12.26 -8.89 -17.74
N SER A 162 12.03 -9.97 -16.97
CA SER A 162 10.91 -10.89 -17.21
C SER A 162 9.55 -10.28 -16.85
N LEU A 163 9.51 -9.19 -16.07
CA LEU A 163 8.28 -8.57 -15.57
C LEU A 163 7.25 -8.31 -16.68
N LYS A 164 7.69 -7.85 -17.86
CA LYS A 164 6.80 -7.58 -19.00
C LYS A 164 6.01 -8.81 -19.49
N LEU A 165 6.53 -10.01 -19.24
CA LEU A 165 5.92 -11.29 -19.61
C LEU A 165 4.90 -11.77 -18.56
N PHE A 166 4.84 -11.11 -17.40
CA PHE A 166 3.97 -11.50 -16.29
C PHE A 166 3.01 -10.38 -15.91
N ALA A 167 3.49 -9.16 -15.62
CA ALA A 167 2.66 -8.03 -15.21
C ALA A 167 3.00 -6.77 -16.04
N PRO A 168 2.64 -6.73 -17.33
CA PRO A 168 2.90 -5.59 -18.21
C PRO A 168 2.36 -4.27 -17.65
N SER A 169 1.26 -4.28 -16.89
CA SER A 169 0.70 -3.06 -16.29
C SER A 169 1.65 -2.41 -15.26
N ARG A 170 2.58 -3.19 -14.70
CA ARG A 170 3.52 -2.78 -13.65
C ARG A 170 4.92 -2.43 -14.16
N VAL A 171 5.18 -2.51 -15.46
CA VAL A 171 6.53 -2.24 -16.01
C VAL A 171 6.99 -0.79 -15.76
N GLY A 172 6.05 0.16 -15.72
CA GLY A 172 6.33 1.58 -15.40
C GLY A 172 6.58 1.86 -13.91
N ASP A 173 6.29 0.91 -13.03
CA ASP A 173 6.49 1.01 -11.58
C ASP A 173 7.91 0.54 -11.24
N SER A 174 8.82 1.50 -11.04
CA SER A 174 10.23 1.21 -10.75
C SER A 174 10.43 0.49 -9.41
N HIS A 175 9.56 0.74 -8.43
CA HIS A 175 9.61 0.05 -7.14
C HIS A 175 9.22 -1.42 -7.31
N PHE A 176 8.09 -1.69 -7.97
CA PHE A 176 7.65 -3.05 -8.25
C PHE A 176 8.64 -3.81 -9.13
N ARG A 177 9.24 -3.15 -10.13
CA ARG A 177 10.28 -3.77 -10.97
C ARG A 177 11.52 -4.17 -10.16
N ASN A 178 11.98 -3.31 -9.24
CA ASN A 178 13.11 -3.62 -8.37
C ASN A 178 12.78 -4.75 -7.39
N TRP A 179 11.56 -4.75 -6.85
CA TRP A 179 11.06 -5.86 -6.03
C TRP A 179 10.99 -7.16 -6.83
N TRP A 180 10.44 -7.14 -8.05
CA TRP A 180 10.36 -8.31 -8.94
C TRP A 180 11.75 -8.87 -9.27
N ALA A 181 12.71 -7.99 -9.57
CA ALA A 181 14.11 -8.38 -9.80
C ALA A 181 14.71 -9.09 -8.57
N ARG A 182 14.42 -8.61 -7.36
CA ARG A 182 14.83 -9.30 -6.12
C ARG A 182 14.09 -10.63 -5.96
N PHE A 183 12.78 -10.64 -6.19
CA PHE A 183 11.93 -11.82 -6.09
C PHE A 183 12.42 -12.94 -7.00
N GLU A 184 12.82 -12.64 -8.24
CA GLU A 184 13.50 -13.58 -9.14
C GLU A 184 14.73 -14.21 -8.48
N ARG A 185 15.68 -13.39 -8.00
CA ARG A 185 16.97 -13.85 -7.46
C ARG A 185 16.83 -14.70 -6.19
N VAL A 186 15.95 -14.29 -5.28
CA VAL A 186 15.77 -14.98 -3.99
C VAL A 186 14.91 -16.24 -4.15
N SER A 187 13.94 -16.23 -5.08
CA SER A 187 13.13 -17.41 -5.35
C SER A 187 13.95 -18.51 -6.01
N VAL A 188 14.69 -18.20 -7.08
CA VAL A 188 15.46 -19.20 -7.84
C VAL A 188 16.71 -18.61 -8.50
N SER A 189 17.76 -19.44 -8.59
CA SER A 189 18.92 -19.13 -9.44
C SER A 189 18.57 -19.26 -10.93
N PRO A 190 19.37 -18.71 -11.86
CA PRO A 190 19.14 -18.85 -13.30
C PRO A 190 19.03 -20.32 -13.76
N THR A 191 19.93 -21.18 -13.27
CA THR A 191 19.90 -22.63 -13.57
C THR A 191 18.60 -23.28 -13.08
N ALA A 192 18.12 -22.89 -11.89
CA ALA A 192 16.87 -23.40 -11.35
C ALA A 192 15.64 -22.86 -12.11
N ALA A 193 15.67 -21.60 -12.59
CA ALA A 193 14.63 -21.05 -13.45
C ALA A 193 14.52 -21.81 -14.78
N ILE A 194 15.66 -22.16 -15.39
CA ILE A 194 15.71 -22.99 -16.60
C ILE A 194 15.15 -24.38 -16.34
N ALA A 195 15.54 -25.00 -15.23
CA ALA A 195 14.99 -26.29 -14.81
C ALA A 195 13.46 -26.25 -14.65
N LEU A 196 12.92 -25.20 -14.01
CA LEU A 196 11.47 -25.00 -13.87
C LEU A 196 10.77 -24.83 -15.23
N ALA A 197 11.36 -24.04 -16.13
CA ALA A 197 10.81 -23.88 -17.49
C ALA A 197 10.74 -25.22 -18.23
N ARG A 198 11.79 -26.05 -18.13
CA ARG A 198 11.81 -27.40 -18.73
C ARG A 198 10.80 -28.35 -18.09
N MET A 199 10.68 -28.34 -16.76
CA MET A 199 9.66 -29.12 -16.06
C MET A 199 8.25 -28.73 -16.49
N ASN A 200 7.99 -27.44 -16.71
CA ASN A 200 6.69 -26.97 -17.17
C ASN A 200 6.42 -27.27 -18.64
N ALA A 201 7.44 -27.19 -19.49
CA ALA A 201 7.32 -27.55 -20.90
C ALA A 201 6.84 -29.00 -21.11
N ALA A 202 7.19 -29.89 -20.18
CA ALA A 202 6.75 -31.29 -20.19
C ALA A 202 5.28 -31.50 -19.75
N ILE A 203 4.55 -30.45 -19.32
CA ILE A 203 3.18 -30.59 -18.82
C ILE A 203 2.19 -30.76 -19.99
N ASP A 204 1.60 -31.95 -20.07
CA ASP A 204 0.37 -32.23 -20.80
C ASP A 204 -0.50 -33.18 -19.97
N ILE A 205 -1.65 -32.69 -19.51
CA ILE A 205 -2.62 -33.42 -18.68
C ILE A 205 -4.04 -33.31 -19.24
N ARG A 206 -4.18 -33.06 -20.56
CA ARG A 206 -5.49 -32.87 -21.20
C ARG A 206 -6.41 -34.09 -21.03
N ASP A 207 -5.83 -35.28 -20.98
CA ASP A 207 -6.51 -36.55 -20.74
C ASP A 207 -7.09 -36.68 -19.31
N GLN A 208 -6.56 -35.91 -18.35
CA GLN A 208 -6.99 -35.95 -16.94
C GLN A 208 -8.22 -35.08 -16.67
N LEU A 209 -8.53 -34.10 -17.53
CA LEU A 209 -9.59 -33.10 -17.26
C LEU A 209 -10.97 -33.73 -17.07
N LYS A 210 -11.27 -34.78 -17.84
CA LYS A 210 -12.57 -35.48 -17.78
C LYS A 210 -12.73 -36.36 -16.53
N LEU A 211 -11.64 -36.59 -15.80
CA LEU A 211 -11.64 -37.38 -14.56
C LEU A 211 -11.90 -36.51 -13.33
N VAL A 212 -11.86 -35.17 -13.47
CA VAL A 212 -12.13 -34.24 -12.38
C VAL A 212 -13.61 -34.31 -12.00
N SER A 213 -13.90 -34.78 -10.79
CA SER A 213 -15.26 -34.89 -10.24
C SER A 213 -15.59 -33.82 -9.18
N THR A 214 -14.61 -33.03 -8.76
CA THR A 214 -14.76 -32.01 -7.71
C THR A 214 -15.38 -30.73 -8.27
N PRO A 215 -16.21 -30.01 -7.49
CA PRO A 215 -16.68 -28.67 -7.88
C PRO A 215 -15.50 -27.79 -8.29
N THR A 216 -15.58 -27.19 -9.47
CA THR A 216 -14.46 -26.46 -10.06
C THR A 216 -14.85 -25.05 -10.47
N LEU A 217 -14.02 -24.08 -10.09
CA LEU A 217 -14.08 -22.69 -10.54
C LEU A 217 -12.86 -22.40 -11.41
N VAL A 218 -13.06 -21.90 -12.62
CA VAL A 218 -12.01 -21.48 -13.54
C VAL A 218 -12.08 -19.97 -13.71
N MET A 219 -11.02 -19.28 -13.32
CA MET A 219 -10.87 -17.83 -13.39
C MET A 219 -9.73 -17.49 -14.34
N HIS A 220 -9.97 -16.59 -15.28
CA HIS A 220 -8.93 -16.17 -16.22
C HIS A 220 -9.08 -14.70 -16.58
N ARG A 221 -7.97 -13.97 -16.65
CA ARG A 221 -7.98 -12.62 -17.19
C ARG A 221 -8.05 -12.62 -18.71
N LYS A 222 -8.96 -11.82 -19.27
CA LYS A 222 -9.24 -11.79 -20.70
C LYS A 222 -7.99 -11.54 -21.56
N ASP A 223 -7.13 -10.64 -21.11
CA ASP A 223 -5.97 -10.17 -21.87
C ASP A 223 -4.64 -10.67 -21.29
N ASP A 224 -4.66 -11.76 -20.51
CA ASP A 224 -3.46 -12.36 -19.87
C ASP A 224 -2.35 -12.60 -20.90
N VAL A 225 -1.22 -11.93 -20.71
CA VAL A 225 -0.10 -11.96 -21.66
C VAL A 225 0.80 -13.19 -21.53
N ARG A 226 0.63 -14.00 -20.46
CA ARG A 226 1.47 -15.16 -20.18
C ARG A 226 0.78 -16.46 -20.54
N VAL A 227 -0.50 -16.60 -20.19
CA VAL A 227 -1.30 -17.80 -20.46
C VAL A 227 -2.56 -17.37 -21.19
N THR A 228 -2.77 -17.91 -22.39
CA THR A 228 -3.89 -17.47 -23.23
C THR A 228 -5.24 -17.68 -22.55
N ALA A 229 -6.16 -16.72 -22.70
CA ALA A 229 -7.53 -16.86 -22.17
C ALA A 229 -8.28 -18.08 -22.75
N ALA A 230 -7.93 -18.51 -23.96
CA ALA A 230 -8.43 -19.74 -24.58
C ALA A 230 -8.12 -20.99 -23.74
N SER A 231 -7.03 -20.98 -22.96
CA SER A 231 -6.69 -22.04 -22.03
C SER A 231 -7.69 -22.17 -20.89
N GLY A 232 -8.10 -21.05 -20.28
CA GLY A 232 -9.15 -21.03 -19.25
C GLY A 232 -10.49 -21.52 -19.80
N GLN A 233 -10.86 -21.08 -21.00
CA GLN A 233 -12.07 -21.53 -21.69
C GLN A 233 -12.01 -23.04 -22.01
N PHE A 234 -10.84 -23.55 -22.42
CA PHE A 234 -10.61 -24.97 -22.64
C PHE A 234 -10.80 -25.78 -21.34
N LEU A 235 -10.17 -25.36 -20.24
CA LEU A 235 -10.33 -26.02 -18.93
C LEU A 235 -11.79 -26.06 -18.50
N ALA A 236 -12.51 -24.94 -18.58
CA ALA A 236 -13.91 -24.86 -18.18
C ALA A 236 -14.84 -25.74 -19.04
N ARG A 237 -14.50 -25.92 -20.33
CA ARG A 237 -15.29 -26.77 -21.23
C ARG A 237 -15.05 -28.26 -20.98
N GLU A 238 -13.81 -28.66 -20.73
CA GLU A 238 -13.45 -30.08 -20.59
C GLU A 238 -13.67 -30.63 -19.17
N ILE A 239 -13.70 -29.77 -18.15
CA ILE A 239 -14.01 -30.16 -16.77
C ILE A 239 -15.53 -30.09 -16.56
N ALA A 240 -16.13 -31.23 -16.24
CA ALA A 240 -17.58 -31.33 -16.05
C ALA A 240 -18.06 -30.43 -14.89
N GLY A 241 -19.03 -29.56 -15.18
CA GLY A 241 -19.65 -28.68 -14.18
C GLY A 241 -18.78 -27.51 -13.71
N ALA A 242 -17.68 -27.20 -14.41
CA ALA A 242 -16.84 -26.06 -14.05
C ALA A 242 -17.57 -24.72 -14.25
N LYS A 243 -17.53 -23.83 -13.25
CA LYS A 243 -17.96 -22.43 -13.37
C LYS A 243 -16.81 -21.63 -13.99
N HIS A 244 -17.04 -20.93 -15.09
CA HIS A 244 -16.04 -20.06 -15.71
C HIS A 244 -16.31 -18.60 -15.38
N VAL A 245 -15.28 -17.87 -14.97
CA VAL A 245 -15.32 -16.43 -14.69
C VAL A 245 -14.18 -15.75 -15.44
N GLU A 246 -14.54 -14.86 -16.36
CA GLU A 246 -13.59 -13.99 -17.06
C GLU A 246 -13.38 -12.71 -16.26
N LEU A 247 -12.12 -12.37 -16.00
CA LEU A 247 -11.69 -11.19 -15.26
C LEU A 247 -11.09 -10.17 -16.21
N LYS A 248 -11.16 -8.89 -15.85
CA LYS A 248 -10.49 -7.82 -16.60
C LYS A 248 -9.00 -7.77 -16.29
N GLY A 249 -8.21 -7.36 -17.29
CA GLY A 249 -6.78 -7.07 -17.14
C GLY A 249 -5.90 -7.99 -17.98
N SER A 250 -4.61 -7.65 -18.01
CA SER A 250 -3.60 -8.33 -18.82
C SER A 250 -2.45 -8.95 -18.02
N ASP A 251 -2.38 -8.66 -16.73
CA ASP A 251 -1.36 -9.23 -15.86
C ASP A 251 -1.70 -10.67 -15.48
N HIS A 252 -0.69 -11.53 -15.46
CA HIS A 252 -0.80 -12.94 -15.11
C HIS A 252 -0.82 -13.24 -13.60
N PRO A 253 -0.07 -12.55 -12.72
CA PRO A 253 -0.13 -12.83 -11.30
C PRO A 253 -1.52 -12.54 -10.70
N ILE A 254 -2.07 -13.51 -9.96
CA ILE A 254 -3.40 -13.40 -9.33
C ILE A 254 -3.55 -12.18 -8.40
N TRP A 255 -2.44 -11.70 -7.85
CA TRP A 255 -2.36 -10.60 -6.89
C TRP A 255 -2.11 -9.21 -7.50
N THR A 256 -2.27 -9.08 -8.83
CA THR A 256 -2.21 -7.78 -9.52
C THR A 256 -3.62 -7.34 -9.94
N GLY A 257 -3.79 -6.11 -10.44
CA GLY A 257 -5.10 -5.60 -10.86
C GLY A 257 -6.14 -5.58 -9.72
N ASP A 258 -7.37 -5.98 -10.02
CA ASP A 258 -8.47 -6.01 -9.05
C ASP A 258 -8.44 -7.29 -8.18
N VAL A 259 -7.63 -7.24 -7.13
CA VAL A 259 -7.43 -8.36 -6.18
C VAL A 259 -8.68 -8.64 -5.35
N ASP A 260 -9.47 -7.61 -5.04
CA ASP A 260 -10.69 -7.77 -4.27
C ASP A 260 -11.74 -8.54 -5.06
N HIS A 261 -11.91 -8.22 -6.36
CA HIS A 261 -12.83 -8.98 -7.20
C HIS A 261 -12.43 -10.45 -7.33
N VAL A 262 -11.13 -10.75 -7.40
CA VAL A 262 -10.63 -12.13 -7.37
C VAL A 262 -11.03 -12.82 -6.06
N ALA A 263 -10.77 -12.20 -4.92
CA ALA A 263 -11.09 -12.78 -3.62
C ALA A 263 -12.61 -12.95 -3.41
N ASP A 264 -13.41 -11.99 -3.87
CA ASP A 264 -14.88 -12.03 -3.78
C ASP A 264 -15.47 -13.21 -4.55
N VAL A 265 -14.99 -13.45 -5.78
CA VAL A 265 -15.44 -14.59 -6.60
C VAL A 265 -15.06 -15.92 -5.94
N ILE A 266 -13.88 -16.00 -5.33
CA ILE A 266 -13.43 -17.18 -4.57
C ILE A 266 -14.31 -17.37 -3.33
N GLU A 267 -14.57 -16.31 -2.56
CA GLU A 267 -15.40 -16.37 -1.36
C GLU A 267 -16.83 -16.82 -1.67
N GLU A 268 -17.44 -16.26 -2.71
CA GLU A 268 -18.78 -16.63 -3.18
C GLU A 268 -18.83 -18.12 -3.54
N PHE A 269 -17.85 -18.60 -4.31
CA PHE A 269 -17.78 -20.00 -4.72
C PHE A 269 -17.64 -20.97 -3.53
N LEU A 270 -16.87 -20.59 -2.50
CA LEU A 270 -16.58 -21.47 -1.37
C LEU A 270 -17.65 -21.46 -0.28
N THR A 271 -18.29 -20.31 -0.08
CA THR A 271 -19.23 -20.11 1.01
C THR A 271 -20.69 -20.14 0.55
N GLY A 272 -20.94 -19.98 -0.74
CA GLY A 272 -22.28 -19.78 -1.31
C GLY A 272 -22.95 -18.48 -0.86
N LYS A 273 -22.32 -17.74 0.05
CA LYS A 273 -22.76 -16.42 0.47
C LYS A 273 -22.22 -15.45 -0.54
N HIS A 274 -23.14 -14.80 -1.26
CA HIS A 274 -22.84 -13.51 -1.86
C HIS A 274 -22.69 -12.52 -0.71
N GLN A 275 -21.56 -12.57 0.00
CA GLN A 275 -21.02 -11.36 0.59
C GLN A 275 -20.45 -10.59 -0.58
N TRP A 276 -21.32 -10.05 -1.44
CA TRP A 276 -20.96 -8.79 -2.08
C TRP A 276 -20.68 -7.90 -0.90
N SER A 277 -19.40 -7.72 -0.62
CA SER A 277 -19.01 -7.12 0.64
C SER A 277 -19.85 -5.85 0.77
N SER A 278 -20.42 -5.64 1.94
CA SER A 278 -20.91 -4.31 2.30
C SER A 278 -19.74 -3.29 2.38
N ARG A 279 -18.65 -3.49 1.60
CA ARG A 279 -17.34 -2.85 1.64
C ARG A 279 -16.99 -2.25 0.30
N ASN A 280 -17.82 -1.31 -0.12
CA ASN A 280 -17.23 -0.13 -0.72
C ASN A 280 -17.51 1.11 0.15
N ARG A 281 -17.74 0.89 1.44
CA ARG A 281 -17.88 1.97 2.41
C ARG A 281 -16.91 1.71 3.54
N SER A 282 -15.67 2.15 3.35
CA SER A 282 -14.74 2.30 4.45
C SER A 282 -14.98 3.67 5.09
N LEU A 283 -14.81 3.80 6.40
CA LEU A 283 -14.74 5.11 7.05
C LEU A 283 -13.31 5.62 6.91
N ALA A 284 -13.13 6.82 6.36
CA ALA A 284 -11.85 7.52 6.40
C ALA A 284 -12.05 9.02 6.61
N ILE A 285 -10.94 9.67 6.92
CA ILE A 285 -10.85 11.12 6.98
C ILE A 285 -10.37 11.59 5.62
N LEU A 286 -11.19 12.39 4.94
CA LEU A 286 -10.86 13.02 3.68
C LEU A 286 -10.43 14.46 3.95
N LEU A 287 -9.21 14.78 3.50
CA LEU A 287 -8.63 16.12 3.55
C LEU A 287 -8.60 16.67 2.12
N THR A 288 -9.32 17.76 1.88
CA THR A 288 -9.33 18.45 0.58
C THR A 288 -8.52 19.75 0.67
N VAL A 289 -7.55 19.93 -0.21
CA VAL A 289 -6.77 21.16 -0.35
C VAL A 289 -7.17 21.84 -1.65
N ARG A 290 -7.49 23.14 -1.59
CA ARG A 290 -7.73 23.97 -2.77
C ARG A 290 -6.84 25.20 -2.74
N ASN A 291 -6.20 25.49 -3.88
CA ASN A 291 -5.43 26.71 -4.09
C ASN A 291 -6.10 27.61 -5.14
N LEU A 292 -6.80 28.66 -4.68
CA LEU A 292 -7.49 29.62 -5.55
C LEU A 292 -6.54 30.54 -6.32
N GLU A 293 -5.30 30.73 -5.84
CA GLU A 293 -4.34 31.60 -6.52
C GLU A 293 -3.74 30.93 -7.75
N VAL A 294 -3.51 29.61 -7.74
CA VAL A 294 -3.10 28.84 -8.93
C VAL A 294 -4.13 28.94 -10.05
N GLU A 295 -5.43 28.98 -9.72
CA GLU A 295 -6.49 29.18 -10.72
C GLU A 295 -6.46 30.59 -11.31
N ARG A 296 -6.23 31.60 -10.47
CA ARG A 296 -6.13 33.00 -10.89
C ARG A 296 -4.89 33.27 -11.75
N ILE A 297 -3.78 32.63 -11.43
CA ILE A 297 -2.52 32.70 -12.18
C ILE A 297 -2.69 32.08 -13.57
N LYS A 298 -3.35 30.92 -13.68
CA LYS A 298 -3.66 30.31 -14.99
C LYS A 298 -4.50 31.23 -15.87
N ALA A 299 -5.31 32.10 -15.28
CA ALA A 299 -6.15 33.06 -15.99
C ALA A 299 -5.41 34.38 -16.36
N GLN A 300 -4.29 34.73 -15.71
CA GLN A 300 -3.54 35.98 -15.96
C GLN A 300 -2.02 35.79 -15.71
N PRO A 301 -1.22 35.48 -16.75
CA PRO A 301 0.21 35.20 -16.60
C PRO A 301 1.04 36.50 -16.55
N ALA A 302 1.04 37.19 -15.41
CA ALA A 302 1.80 38.44 -15.24
C ALA A 302 3.03 38.34 -14.32
N ASP A 303 3.18 37.26 -13.54
CA ASP A 303 4.28 37.10 -12.57
C ASP A 303 5.18 35.90 -12.93
N ARG A 304 6.46 36.18 -13.21
CA ARG A 304 7.47 35.20 -13.64
C ARG A 304 7.90 34.22 -12.55
N PHE A 305 7.68 34.52 -11.28
CA PHE A 305 8.13 33.68 -10.15
C PHE A 305 7.06 32.72 -9.63
N VAL A 306 5.85 32.75 -10.21
CA VAL A 306 4.76 31.90 -9.78
C VAL A 306 4.99 30.42 -10.07
N PRO A 307 5.48 29.99 -11.25
CA PRO A 307 5.68 28.57 -11.53
C PRO A 307 6.61 27.90 -10.51
N GLU A 308 7.72 28.56 -10.16
CA GLU A 308 8.68 28.07 -9.17
C GLU A 308 8.07 27.93 -7.76
N ARG A 309 7.25 28.91 -7.34
CA ARG A 309 6.55 28.85 -6.04
C ARG A 309 5.51 27.73 -6.02
N VAL A 310 4.81 27.50 -7.13
CA VAL A 310 3.83 26.41 -7.27
C VAL A 310 4.54 25.04 -7.23
N GLU A 311 5.66 24.88 -7.93
CA GLU A 311 6.45 23.64 -7.87
C GLU A 311 6.96 23.35 -6.46
N ARG A 312 7.50 24.36 -5.76
CA ARG A 312 7.92 24.21 -4.36
C ARG A 312 6.76 23.86 -3.44
N LEU A 313 5.59 24.45 -3.64
CA LEU A 313 4.38 24.14 -2.87
C LEU A 313 3.96 22.68 -3.08
N LEU A 314 3.94 22.20 -4.33
CA LEU A 314 3.57 20.82 -4.64
C LEU A 314 4.56 19.81 -4.02
N ALA A 315 5.86 20.10 -4.09
CA ALA A 315 6.89 19.27 -3.46
C ALA A 315 6.72 19.21 -1.93
N LEU A 316 6.58 20.37 -1.27
CA LEU A 316 6.35 20.42 0.18
C LEU A 316 5.04 19.74 0.58
N ALA A 317 3.97 19.94 -0.19
CA ALA A 317 2.69 19.31 0.09
C ALA A 317 2.81 17.77 0.04
N SER A 318 3.51 17.24 -0.97
CA SER A 318 3.77 15.79 -1.08
C SER A 318 4.53 15.25 0.13
N ASP A 319 5.59 15.94 0.56
CA ASP A 319 6.39 15.53 1.73
C ASP A 319 5.59 15.59 3.04
N ILE A 320 4.81 16.66 3.24
CA ILE A 320 3.96 16.83 4.42
C ILE A 320 2.91 15.71 4.48
N ILE A 321 2.23 15.45 3.36
CA ILE A 321 1.20 14.39 3.25
C ILE A 321 1.80 13.02 3.58
N ALA A 322 2.93 12.68 2.96
CA ALA A 322 3.60 11.40 3.18
C ALA A 322 4.02 11.22 4.64
N ARG A 323 4.58 12.26 5.27
CA ARG A 323 5.02 12.22 6.67
C ARG A 323 3.88 11.96 7.65
N PHE A 324 2.67 12.43 7.35
CA PHE A 324 1.48 12.18 8.17
C PHE A 324 0.71 10.91 7.76
N GLY A 325 1.23 10.12 6.82
CA GLY A 325 0.61 8.86 6.38
C GLY A 325 -0.65 9.06 5.55
N GLY A 326 -0.73 10.14 4.76
CA GLY A 326 -1.82 10.34 3.81
C GLY A 326 -1.66 9.42 2.60
N GLU A 327 -2.76 8.79 2.19
CA GLU A 327 -2.82 7.84 1.09
C GLU A 327 -3.90 8.25 0.08
N ALA A 328 -3.90 7.68 -1.13
CA ALA A 328 -4.91 7.89 -2.17
C ALA A 328 -5.23 9.37 -2.48
N ALA A 329 -4.63 9.89 -3.55
CA ALA A 329 -4.92 11.23 -4.06
C ALA A 329 -5.93 11.17 -5.22
N THR A 330 -7.06 11.86 -5.09
CA THR A 330 -7.95 12.13 -6.24
C THR A 330 -8.02 13.62 -6.47
N GLY A 331 -7.78 14.04 -7.71
CA GLY A 331 -7.80 15.45 -8.08
C GLY A 331 -7.00 15.74 -9.34
N GLY A 332 -7.33 16.86 -9.98
CA GLY A 332 -6.61 17.41 -11.11
C GLY A 332 -6.66 18.94 -11.02
N GLY A 333 -5.57 19.61 -11.39
CA GLY A 333 -5.48 21.08 -11.35
C GLY A 333 -5.16 21.65 -9.96
N SER A 334 -6.04 22.50 -9.44
CA SER A 334 -5.90 23.33 -8.22
C SER A 334 -6.39 22.65 -6.94
N ARG A 335 -6.90 21.42 -7.05
CA ARG A 335 -7.58 20.69 -5.98
C ARG A 335 -7.00 19.29 -5.80
N LEU A 336 -6.75 18.94 -4.54
CA LEU A 336 -6.22 17.65 -4.13
C LEU A 336 -7.07 17.11 -2.98
N THR A 337 -7.55 15.88 -3.09
CA THR A 337 -8.18 15.16 -1.98
C THR A 337 -7.28 14.02 -1.54
N VAL A 338 -6.99 13.94 -0.24
CA VAL A 338 -6.09 12.97 0.39
C VAL A 338 -6.86 12.21 1.46
N ARG A 339 -6.62 10.91 1.57
CA ARG A 339 -7.21 10.04 2.59
C ARG A 339 -6.28 9.84 3.78
N PHE A 340 -6.86 9.83 4.97
CA PHE A 340 -6.19 9.44 6.21
C PHE A 340 -7.05 8.43 6.99
N ASP A 341 -6.39 7.57 7.74
CA ASP A 341 -7.00 6.62 8.70
C ASP A 341 -7.14 7.23 10.12
N SER A 342 -6.61 8.44 10.35
CA SER A 342 -6.58 9.11 11.65
C SER A 342 -6.92 10.59 11.52
N VAL A 343 -7.92 11.04 12.30
CA VAL A 343 -8.36 12.44 12.31
C VAL A 343 -7.28 13.37 12.85
N VAL A 344 -6.52 12.94 13.85
CA VAL A 344 -5.45 13.74 14.46
C VAL A 344 -4.32 13.95 13.46
N ARG A 345 -3.90 12.91 12.73
CA ARG A 345 -2.88 13.04 11.68
C ARG A 345 -3.35 13.93 10.54
N ALA A 346 -4.62 13.80 10.12
CA ALA A 346 -5.20 14.67 9.10
C ALA A 346 -5.23 16.14 9.55
N LEU A 347 -5.59 16.43 10.80
CA LEU A 347 -5.61 17.79 11.34
C LEU A 347 -4.21 18.41 11.43
N HIS A 348 -3.21 17.65 11.89
CA HIS A 348 -1.82 18.13 11.88
C HIS A 348 -1.31 18.37 10.46
N CYS A 349 -1.61 17.46 9.52
CA CYS A 349 -1.30 17.65 8.11
C CYS A 349 -1.96 18.92 7.55
N ALA A 350 -3.23 19.17 7.87
CA ALA A 350 -3.96 20.35 7.42
C ALA A 350 -3.32 21.66 7.89
N VAL A 351 -2.89 21.72 9.17
CA VAL A 351 -2.20 22.89 9.72
C VAL A 351 -0.86 23.12 9.02
N GLU A 352 -0.05 22.08 8.86
CA GLU A 352 1.25 22.23 8.21
C GLU A 352 1.15 22.58 6.73
N LEU A 353 0.15 22.04 6.01
CA LEU A 353 -0.12 22.42 4.62
C LEU A 353 -0.50 23.90 4.52
N ARG A 354 -1.42 24.37 5.37
CA ARG A 354 -1.84 25.78 5.44
C ARG A 354 -0.63 26.69 5.70
N ASP A 355 0.19 26.37 6.69
CA ASP A 355 1.33 27.19 7.10
C ASP A 355 2.44 27.21 6.03
N ALA A 356 2.72 26.05 5.42
CA ALA A 356 3.65 25.94 4.29
C ALA A 356 3.17 26.77 3.09
N GLY A 357 1.87 26.70 2.76
CA GLY A 357 1.25 27.55 1.75
C GLY A 357 1.45 29.03 2.04
N ALA A 358 1.14 29.47 3.26
CA ALA A 358 1.28 30.86 3.67
C ALA A 358 2.74 31.35 3.56
N SER A 359 3.72 30.52 3.94
CA SER A 359 5.15 30.84 3.82
C SER A 359 5.63 31.07 2.38
N LEU A 360 4.93 30.48 1.41
CA LEU A 360 5.19 30.64 -0.02
C LEU A 360 4.30 31.72 -0.67
N GLY A 361 3.47 32.39 0.14
CA GLY A 361 2.56 33.44 -0.28
C GLY A 361 1.23 32.93 -0.84
N PHE A 362 0.85 31.68 -0.59
CA PHE A 362 -0.44 31.11 -1.00
C PHE A 362 -1.42 31.01 0.16
N ARG A 363 -2.69 31.32 -0.10
CA ARG A 363 -3.79 31.12 0.87
C ARG A 363 -4.56 29.84 0.55
N LEU A 364 -4.12 28.72 1.11
CA LEU A 364 -4.78 27.43 0.90
C LEU A 364 -6.09 27.37 1.68
N ALA A 365 -7.13 26.83 1.05
CA ALA A 365 -8.37 26.45 1.72
C ALA A 365 -8.32 24.94 1.99
N VAL A 366 -8.41 24.52 3.26
CA VAL A 366 -8.31 23.10 3.64
C VAL A 366 -9.60 22.63 4.30
N GLY A 367 -10.26 21.65 3.70
CA GLY A 367 -11.50 21.05 4.21
C GLY A 367 -11.25 19.64 4.77
N LEU A 368 -11.93 19.28 5.86
CA LEU A 368 -11.91 17.93 6.42
C LEU A 368 -13.33 17.38 6.63
N HIS A 369 -13.53 16.15 6.17
CA HIS A 369 -14.72 15.36 6.46
C HIS A 369 -14.36 13.92 6.83
N ALA A 370 -15.22 13.29 7.62
CA ALA A 370 -15.12 11.88 7.97
C ALA A 370 -16.42 11.20 7.53
N GLY A 371 -16.31 10.17 6.72
CA GLY A 371 -17.48 9.50 6.19
C GLY A 371 -17.14 8.27 5.35
N GLU A 372 -18.20 7.64 4.85
CA GLU A 372 -18.11 6.46 4.02
C GLU A 372 -17.64 6.81 2.60
N PHE A 373 -16.60 6.12 2.13
CA PHE A 373 -16.04 6.29 0.80
C PHE A 373 -15.72 4.95 0.13
N GLU A 374 -15.62 5.02 -1.20
CA GLU A 374 -15.23 3.96 -2.13
C GLU A 374 -13.82 4.20 -2.65
N LEU A 375 -13.01 3.15 -2.81
CA LEU A 375 -11.76 3.21 -3.58
C LEU A 375 -11.95 2.49 -4.90
N ARG A 376 -11.65 3.16 -6.01
CA ARG A 376 -11.60 2.53 -7.33
C ARG A 376 -10.36 3.01 -8.06
N HIS A 377 -9.46 2.09 -8.43
CA HIS A 377 -8.21 2.41 -9.14
C HIS A 377 -7.36 3.49 -8.44
N GLY A 378 -7.25 3.43 -7.10
CA GLY A 378 -6.50 4.41 -6.30
C GLY A 378 -7.22 5.76 -6.10
N ASN A 379 -8.41 5.93 -6.66
CA ASN A 379 -9.21 7.14 -6.49
C ASN A 379 -10.35 6.96 -5.48
N VAL A 380 -10.63 8.02 -4.73
CA VAL A 380 -11.73 8.12 -3.76
C VAL A 380 -13.02 8.44 -4.51
N PHE A 381 -14.12 7.79 -4.14
CA PHE A 381 -15.48 8.06 -4.61
C PHE A 381 -16.48 7.99 -3.45
N GLY A 382 -17.72 8.41 -3.69
CA GLY A 382 -18.83 8.24 -2.76
C GLY A 382 -19.24 9.52 -2.03
N PRO A 383 -20.26 9.43 -1.15
CA PRO A 383 -20.91 10.60 -0.55
C PRO A 383 -19.96 11.41 0.35
N ALA A 384 -19.02 10.76 1.04
CA ALA A 384 -18.03 11.48 1.84
C ALA A 384 -17.13 12.38 1.00
N LEU A 385 -16.81 11.99 -0.24
CA LEU A 385 -16.03 12.84 -1.14
C LEU A 385 -16.81 14.10 -1.50
N ALA A 386 -18.08 13.97 -1.92
CA ALA A 386 -18.93 15.10 -2.26
C ALA A 386 -19.01 16.11 -1.11
N VAL A 387 -19.21 15.64 0.12
CA VAL A 387 -19.23 16.49 1.32
C VAL A 387 -17.85 17.13 1.56
N ALA A 388 -16.76 16.37 1.51
CA ALA A 388 -15.40 16.90 1.73
C ALA A 388 -15.07 18.00 0.72
N GLU A 389 -15.42 17.80 -0.55
CA GLU A 389 -15.21 18.76 -1.63
C GLU A 389 -16.01 20.05 -1.46
N VAL A 390 -17.27 19.94 -1.01
CA VAL A 390 -18.11 21.10 -0.69
C VAL A 390 -17.55 21.87 0.51
N ILE A 391 -17.05 21.19 1.54
CA ILE A 391 -16.39 21.82 2.69
C ILE A 391 -15.13 22.57 2.25
N GLY A 392 -14.24 21.91 1.49
CA GLY A 392 -13.06 22.58 0.93
C GLY A 392 -13.41 23.76 0.03
N SER A 393 -14.57 23.71 -0.63
CA SER A 393 -15.04 24.78 -1.51
C SER A 393 -15.62 25.99 -0.78
N ALA A 394 -16.22 25.77 0.39
CA ALA A 394 -16.76 26.82 1.24
C ALA A 394 -15.72 27.38 2.23
N CYS A 395 -14.61 26.66 2.44
CA CYS A 395 -13.56 27.07 3.36
C CYS A 395 -12.93 28.39 2.91
N VAL A 396 -12.78 29.30 3.88
CA VAL A 396 -12.12 30.60 3.67
C VAL A 396 -10.64 30.35 3.31
N PRO A 397 -10.07 31.06 2.31
CA PRO A 397 -8.66 30.93 1.96
C PRO A 397 -7.73 31.30 3.12
N GLY A 398 -6.83 30.40 3.47
CA GLY A 398 -5.94 30.52 4.64
C GLY A 398 -6.51 29.89 5.91
N GLU A 399 -7.69 29.27 5.86
CA GLU A 399 -8.30 28.58 7.01
C GLU A 399 -8.41 27.06 6.81
N ILE A 400 -8.80 26.39 7.90
CA ILE A 400 -9.11 24.96 7.93
C ILE A 400 -10.57 24.82 8.39
N ALA A 401 -11.41 24.17 7.60
CA ALA A 401 -12.80 23.90 7.91
C ALA A 401 -13.02 22.40 8.14
N ALA A 402 -13.83 22.05 9.13
CA ALA A 402 -14.14 20.68 9.50
C ALA A 402 -15.65 20.44 9.65
N SER A 403 -16.11 19.24 9.28
CA SER A 403 -17.46 18.76 9.56
C SER A 403 -17.70 18.43 11.04
N PRO A 404 -18.96 18.29 11.51
CA PRO A 404 -19.27 17.91 12.89
C PRO A 404 -18.66 16.58 13.31
N VAL A 405 -18.63 15.60 12.39
CA VAL A 405 -18.04 14.27 12.62
C VAL A 405 -16.54 14.37 12.90
N VAL A 406 -15.82 15.24 12.18
CA VAL A 406 -14.38 15.47 12.42
C VAL A 406 -14.15 16.10 13.79
N ARG A 407 -14.96 17.08 14.20
CA ARG A 407 -14.90 17.67 15.54
C ARG A 407 -15.11 16.61 16.64
N GLU A 408 -16.10 15.75 16.46
CA GLU A 408 -16.43 14.69 17.41
C GLU A 408 -15.32 13.64 17.53
N LEU A 409 -14.76 13.20 16.39
CA LEU A 409 -13.63 12.26 16.37
C LEU A 409 -12.34 12.88 16.94
N ALA A 410 -12.19 14.20 16.87
CA ALA A 410 -11.03 14.93 17.37
C ALA A 410 -11.17 15.39 18.83
N ALA A 411 -12.21 14.97 19.55
CA ALA A 411 -12.39 15.32 20.95
C ALA A 411 -11.16 14.90 21.80
N GLY A 412 -10.61 15.84 22.59
CA GLY A 412 -9.44 15.59 23.44
C GLY A 412 -8.08 15.61 22.73
N SER A 413 -8.01 16.01 21.45
CA SER A 413 -6.77 16.00 20.66
C SER A 413 -5.97 17.32 20.64
N GLY A 414 -6.34 18.31 21.47
CA GLY A 414 -5.65 19.62 21.50
C GLY A 414 -5.99 20.52 20.30
N PHE A 415 -7.13 20.28 19.64
CA PHE A 415 -7.67 21.15 18.58
C PHE A 415 -8.97 21.80 19.04
N HIS A 416 -9.15 23.06 18.64
CA HIS A 416 -10.33 23.86 18.94
C HIS A 416 -11.16 24.10 17.69
N PHE A 417 -12.46 23.98 17.86
CA PHE A 417 -13.45 24.02 16.79
C PHE A 417 -14.44 25.13 17.07
N LYS A 418 -14.37 26.21 16.28
CA LYS A 418 -15.30 27.34 16.39
C LYS A 418 -16.37 27.23 15.29
N PRO A 419 -17.67 27.24 15.62
CA PRO A 419 -18.72 27.25 14.60
C PRO A 419 -18.53 28.42 13.63
N CYS A 420 -18.63 28.16 12.33
CA CYS A 420 -18.55 29.17 11.28
C CYS A 420 -19.81 29.19 10.40
N SER A 421 -19.75 28.63 9.19
CA SER A 421 -20.87 28.57 8.24
C SER A 421 -21.65 27.25 8.31
N SER A 422 -22.79 27.19 7.64
CA SER A 422 -23.53 25.95 7.40
C SER A 422 -23.67 25.71 5.90
N LEU A 423 -23.59 24.46 5.45
CA LEU A 423 -23.70 24.09 4.04
C LEU A 423 -24.80 23.07 3.80
N THR A 424 -25.53 23.25 2.71
CA THR A 424 -26.43 22.23 2.18
C THR A 424 -25.66 21.44 1.12
N VAL A 425 -25.65 20.11 1.26
CA VAL A 425 -25.07 19.18 0.28
C VAL A 425 -26.22 18.40 -0.35
N GLU A 426 -26.19 18.19 -1.67
CA GLU A 426 -27.14 17.32 -2.35
C GLU A 426 -27.14 15.93 -1.69
N ASP A 427 -28.31 15.31 -1.54
CA ASP A 427 -28.52 14.01 -0.88
C ASP A 427 -28.25 13.92 0.64
N GLN A 428 -28.13 15.07 1.34
CA GLN A 428 -28.09 15.12 2.82
C GLN A 428 -29.38 15.72 3.41
N ASN A 429 -29.89 15.14 4.50
CA ASN A 429 -31.07 15.63 5.21
C ASN A 429 -30.74 16.86 6.06
N GLY A 430 -30.64 18.03 5.42
CA GLY A 430 -30.50 19.33 6.07
C GLY A 430 -29.09 19.93 6.07
N PRO A 431 -28.93 21.16 6.59
CA PRO A 431 -27.66 21.88 6.56
C PRO A 431 -26.63 21.28 7.53
N ILE A 432 -25.40 21.10 7.06
CA ILE A 432 -24.24 20.66 7.83
C ILE A 432 -23.54 21.88 8.42
N GLN A 433 -23.46 21.98 9.75
CA GLN A 433 -22.69 23.02 10.45
C GLN A 433 -21.18 22.77 10.28
N LEU A 434 -20.43 23.78 9.88
CA LEU A 434 -18.96 23.73 9.81
C LEU A 434 -18.29 24.40 11.00
N PHE A 435 -17.05 23.99 11.22
CA PHE A 435 -16.18 24.52 12.26
C PHE A 435 -14.85 24.97 11.66
N THR A 436 -14.41 26.18 11.99
CA THR A 436 -13.03 26.60 11.78
C THR A 436 -12.15 25.92 12.82
N VAL A 437 -11.04 25.33 12.37
CA VAL A 437 -10.10 24.58 13.22
C VAL A 437 -8.89 25.45 13.56
N ALA A 438 -8.59 25.55 14.86
CA ALA A 438 -7.34 26.10 15.37
C ALA A 438 -6.62 25.05 16.23
N ALA A 439 -5.31 24.87 16.02
CA ALA A 439 -4.50 24.10 16.97
C ALA A 439 -4.32 24.93 18.27
N GLU A 440 -4.21 24.28 19.43
CA GLU A 440 -4.03 24.97 20.73
C GLU A 440 -2.80 25.90 20.74
N ARG A 441 -1.77 25.61 19.93
CA ARG A 441 -0.62 26.49 19.63
C ARG A 441 -0.95 27.78 18.87
N HIS A 442 -2.20 28.00 18.47
CA HIS A 442 -2.68 29.13 17.66
C HIS A 442 -3.88 29.85 18.30
N LEU A 443 -4.18 29.59 19.57
CA LEU A 443 -5.23 30.29 20.32
C LEU A 443 -4.71 31.42 21.22
N GLU A 444 -3.43 31.76 21.13
CA GLU A 444 -2.98 33.04 21.68
C GLU A 444 -3.59 34.18 20.85
N PRO A 445 -4.13 35.23 21.49
CA PRO A 445 -4.82 36.31 20.79
C PRO A 445 -3.86 37.00 19.82
N GLU A 446 -4.36 37.51 18.68
CA GLU A 446 -3.58 38.41 17.83
C GLU A 446 -3.04 39.57 18.69
N VAL A 447 -1.71 39.63 18.85
CA VAL A 447 -1.02 40.77 19.45
C VAL A 447 -0.25 41.50 18.33
N PRO A 448 -0.34 42.85 18.25
CA PRO A 448 0.18 43.61 17.11
C PRO A 448 1.71 43.54 16.99
N HIS A 449 2.18 43.61 15.74
CA HIS A 449 3.59 43.75 15.41
C HIS A 449 4.24 44.99 16.08
N HIS A 450 5.42 44.75 16.68
CA HIS A 450 6.51 45.69 17.03
C HIS A 450 6.38 46.58 18.28
N ALA A 451 7.02 46.14 19.38
CA ALA A 451 7.65 47.01 20.37
C ALA A 451 8.94 46.37 20.90
N ALA A 452 9.96 47.17 21.20
CA ALA A 452 11.32 46.74 21.55
C ALA A 452 11.37 45.70 22.70
N ALA A 453 12.18 44.65 22.52
CA ALA A 453 12.38 43.59 23.51
C ALA A 453 12.93 44.14 24.85
N ASP A 454 12.13 44.10 25.91
CA ASP A 454 12.54 44.56 27.25
C ASP A 454 13.43 43.53 27.96
N LEU A 455 14.74 43.81 28.00
CA LEU A 455 15.76 42.97 28.64
C LEU A 455 15.59 42.83 30.16
N LYS A 456 14.71 43.63 30.79
CA LYS A 456 14.40 43.54 32.23
C LYS A 456 13.66 42.26 32.61
N VAL A 457 12.98 41.62 31.65
CA VAL A 457 12.22 40.36 31.86
C VAL A 457 13.12 39.15 32.09
N LEU A 458 14.40 39.24 31.70
CA LEU A 458 15.37 38.16 31.91
C LEU A 458 15.83 38.08 33.36
N SER A 459 16.13 36.87 33.84
CA SER A 459 16.87 36.69 35.09
C SER A 459 18.33 37.13 34.93
N ALA A 460 19.03 37.38 36.04
CA ALA A 460 20.46 37.70 36.00
C ALA A 460 21.27 36.64 35.24
N ARG A 461 20.91 35.36 35.41
CA ARG A 461 21.58 34.25 34.75
C ARG A 461 21.28 34.16 33.26
N GLU A 462 20.05 34.48 32.85
CA GLU A 462 19.67 34.54 31.43
C GLU A 462 20.34 35.72 30.72
N ARG A 463 20.51 36.88 31.38
CA ARG A 463 21.28 38.00 30.81
C ARG A 463 22.74 37.65 30.58
N GLU A 464 23.35 36.93 31.52
CA GLU A 464 24.74 36.47 31.40
C GLU A 464 24.90 35.47 30.24
N VAL A 465 23.98 34.51 30.11
CA VAL A 465 23.94 33.58 28.97
C VAL A 465 23.71 34.34 27.66
N LEU A 466 22.81 35.32 27.63
CA LEU A 466 22.53 36.15 26.45
C LEU A 466 23.77 36.93 25.99
N LYS A 467 24.55 37.49 26.92
CA LYS A 467 25.81 38.18 26.60
C LYS A 467 26.81 37.25 25.92
N LEU A 468 26.97 36.02 26.43
CA LEU A 468 27.88 35.03 25.83
C LEU A 468 27.37 34.50 24.48
N VAL A 469 26.04 34.44 24.29
CA VAL A 469 25.43 34.14 22.98
C VAL A 469 25.75 35.26 21.97
N ALA A 470 25.74 36.53 22.41
CA ALA A 470 26.09 37.69 21.59
C ALA A 470 27.59 37.71 21.22
N GLU A 471 28.46 37.22 22.09
CA GLU A 471 29.89 36.96 21.82
C GLU A 471 30.11 35.79 20.84
N GLY A 472 29.05 35.17 20.30
CA GLY A 472 29.12 34.07 19.34
C GLY A 472 29.49 32.72 19.94
N MET A 473 29.49 32.59 21.28
CA MET A 473 29.87 31.34 21.93
C MET A 473 28.82 30.25 21.71
N ILE A 474 29.27 29.03 21.45
CA ILE A 474 28.42 27.82 21.40
C ILE A 474 28.05 27.35 22.81
N ASN A 475 26.94 26.60 22.94
CA ASN A 475 26.41 26.16 24.25
C ASN A 475 27.43 25.40 25.11
N ALA A 476 28.25 24.54 24.49
CA ALA A 476 29.30 23.81 25.20
C ALA A 476 30.38 24.74 25.80
N ALA A 477 30.69 25.85 25.12
CA ALA A 477 31.66 26.83 25.60
C ALA A 477 31.08 27.72 26.71
N ILE A 478 29.81 28.11 26.59
CA ILE A 478 29.06 28.81 27.65
C ILE A 478 28.96 27.94 28.90
N ALA A 479 28.66 26.65 28.74
CA ALA A 479 28.56 25.68 29.82
C ALA A 479 29.87 25.59 30.62
N ARG A 480 31.02 25.47 29.94
CA ARG A 480 32.34 25.49 30.58
C ARG A 480 32.64 26.80 31.29
N LYS A 481 32.36 27.95 30.64
CA LYS A 481 32.65 29.29 31.19
C LYS A 481 31.81 29.61 32.43
N LEU A 482 30.59 29.07 32.50
CA LEU A 482 29.64 29.34 33.58
C LEU A 482 29.54 28.21 34.63
N GLY A 483 30.30 27.13 34.50
CA GLY A 483 30.23 25.97 35.39
C GLY A 483 28.88 25.25 35.36
N LEU A 484 28.21 25.20 34.19
CA LEU A 484 26.89 24.59 33.98
C LEU A 484 26.97 23.37 33.06
N SER A 485 25.90 22.56 33.05
CA SER A 485 25.72 21.55 32.01
C SER A 485 25.28 22.20 30.68
N GLU A 486 25.63 21.58 29.54
CA GLU A 486 25.19 22.06 28.22
C GLU A 486 23.66 22.05 28.08
N HIS A 487 22.99 21.07 28.70
CA HIS A 487 21.54 20.99 28.75
C HIS A 487 20.92 22.19 29.49
N THR A 488 21.53 22.62 30.59
CA THR A 488 21.11 23.81 31.34
C THR A 488 21.24 25.07 30.49
N VAL A 489 22.33 25.20 29.71
CA VAL A 489 22.52 26.34 28.79
C VAL A 489 21.49 26.31 27.66
N LYS A 490 21.20 25.14 27.06
CA LYS A 490 20.14 25.00 26.05
C LYS A 490 18.79 25.50 26.58
N ARG A 491 18.46 25.16 27.83
CA ARG A 491 17.24 25.62 28.49
C ARG A 491 17.23 27.13 28.73
N HIS A 492 18.35 27.72 29.16
CA HIS A 492 18.44 29.17 29.30
C HIS A 492 18.28 29.90 27.96
N VAL A 493 18.89 29.39 26.88
CA VAL A 493 18.72 29.97 25.53
C VAL A 493 17.26 29.87 25.07
N ALA A 494 16.61 28.72 25.26
CA ALA A 494 15.19 28.57 24.94
C ALA A 494 14.30 29.54 25.74
N ASN A 495 14.57 29.71 27.03
CA ASN A 495 13.84 30.66 27.88
C ASN A 495 14.06 32.11 27.46
N ILE A 496 15.27 32.47 27.00
CA ILE A 496 15.57 33.82 26.50
C ILE A 496 14.79 34.09 25.22
N LEU A 497 14.79 33.14 24.28
CA LEU A 497 14.02 33.24 23.03
C LEU A 497 12.54 33.37 23.32
N LEU A 498 12.03 32.63 24.29
CA LEU A 498 10.63 32.70 24.72
C LEU A 498 10.31 34.05 25.38
N LYS A 499 11.11 34.49 26.35
CA LYS A 499 10.85 35.72 27.13
C LYS A 499 10.99 37.01 26.34
N LEU A 500 11.85 37.01 25.32
CA LEU A 500 12.08 38.15 24.44
C LEU A 500 11.31 38.05 23.12
N ASP A 501 10.52 36.99 22.93
CA ASP A 501 9.79 36.69 21.71
C ASP A 501 10.67 36.72 20.45
N LEU A 502 11.75 35.94 20.47
CA LEU A 502 12.74 35.89 19.41
C LEU A 502 12.72 34.53 18.70
N PRO A 503 12.67 34.51 17.36
CA PRO A 503 12.50 33.26 16.61
C PRO A 503 13.77 32.42 16.55
N THR A 504 14.94 33.01 16.79
CA THR A 504 16.23 32.33 16.59
C THR A 504 17.31 32.82 17.56
N ARG A 505 18.30 31.95 17.80
CA ARG A 505 19.54 32.31 18.52
C ARG A 505 20.23 33.54 17.92
N ALA A 506 20.19 33.68 16.59
CA ALA A 506 20.78 34.84 15.90
C ALA A 506 20.03 36.13 16.22
N ALA A 507 18.69 36.07 16.33
CA ALA A 507 17.89 37.21 16.79
C ALA A 507 18.21 37.58 18.24
N ALA A 508 18.41 36.60 19.13
CA ALA A 508 18.89 36.85 20.51
C ALA A 508 20.25 37.55 20.55
N ALA A 509 21.22 37.10 19.74
CA ALA A 509 22.53 37.76 19.63
C ALA A 509 22.40 39.22 19.14
N ALA A 510 21.50 39.48 18.19
CA ALA A 510 21.28 40.82 17.64
C ALA A 510 20.59 41.78 18.63
N VAL A 511 19.73 41.29 19.52
CA VAL A 511 19.07 42.11 20.56
C VAL A 511 20.04 42.50 21.66
N ALA A 512 20.95 41.60 22.05
CA ALA A 512 21.98 41.88 23.05
C ALA A 512 22.98 42.97 22.60
N GLY A 513 23.31 43.03 21.31
CA GLY A 513 24.21 44.06 20.75
C GLY A 513 23.60 45.45 20.59
N LYS A 514 22.28 45.60 20.81
CA LYS A 514 21.56 46.89 20.77
C LYS A 514 21.32 47.50 22.16
N GLY A 515 21.78 46.84 23.23
CA GLY A 515 21.47 47.16 24.62
C GLY A 515 22.60 47.79 25.44
N ASP A 516 23.67 48.28 24.80
CA ASP A 516 24.69 49.16 25.43
C ASP A 516 24.46 50.62 25.02
#